data_AF-A0A8S9BGC3-F1
#
_entry.id   AF-A0A8S9BGC3-F1
#
_cell.length_a   1.000
_cell.length_b   1.000
_cell.length_c   1.000
_cell.angle_alpha   90.00
_cell.angle_beta   90.00
_cell.angle_gamma   90.00
#
_symmetry.space_group_name_H-M   'P 1'
#
loop_
_entity.id
_entity.type
_entity.pdbx_description
1 polymer ?
#
loop_
_entity_poly.entity_id
_entity_poly.type
_entity_poly.pdbx_seq_one_letter_code
_entity_poly.pdbx_strand_id
1 'polypeptide(L)'
;MQLLQTFLTLATFILPLVSSEACVAGGPSAQVSFAKGCCFNNSGTWYQFYDQQAICIFPDVLASAYKTCVGYIPFSELNTVCIPGDGGVGLTTLTATETETGRVTFTAVAAAGVTGA
;
A
#
# COMPACT_ATOMS: atom_id res chain seq x y z
N MET A 1 2.17 37.12 -12.61
CA MET A 1 0.91 36.40 -12.33
C MET A 1 0.89 35.00 -12.95
N GLN A 2 1.27 34.83 -14.22
CA GLN A 2 1.17 33.55 -14.94
C GLN A 2 2.08 32.43 -14.39
N LEU A 3 3.25 32.79 -13.88
CA LEU A 3 4.21 31.86 -13.27
C LEU A 3 3.71 31.28 -11.93
N LEU A 4 2.96 32.07 -11.15
CA LEU A 4 2.37 31.62 -9.88
C LEU A 4 1.20 30.66 -10.12
N GLN A 5 0.42 30.88 -11.18
CA GLN A 5 -0.69 30.00 -11.58
C GLN A 5 -0.19 28.65 -12.08
N THR A 6 0.90 28.60 -12.85
CA THR A 6 1.49 27.32 -13.28
C THR A 6 2.09 26.53 -12.12
N PHE A 7 2.72 27.19 -11.13
CA PHE A 7 3.18 26.51 -9.91
C PHE A 7 2.03 25.96 -9.07
N LEU A 8 0.91 26.69 -8.98
CA LEU A 8 -0.26 26.25 -8.21
C LEU A 8 -0.93 25.03 -8.85
N THR A 9 -1.07 25.00 -10.17
CA THR A 9 -1.63 23.85 -10.89
C THR A 9 -0.74 22.62 -10.82
N LEU A 10 0.58 22.82 -10.84
CA LEU A 10 1.55 21.73 -10.70
C LEU A 10 1.53 21.19 -9.26
N ALA A 11 1.47 22.07 -8.25
CA ALA A 11 1.35 21.66 -6.85
C ALA A 11 0.07 20.85 -6.58
N THR A 12 -1.08 21.24 -7.14
CA THR A 12 -2.31 20.44 -7.04
C THR A 12 -2.22 19.08 -7.71
N PHE A 13 -1.36 18.94 -8.73
CA PHE A 13 -1.14 17.66 -9.41
C PHE A 13 -0.16 16.75 -8.66
N ILE A 14 0.73 17.31 -7.84
CA ILE A 14 1.76 16.56 -7.10
C ILE A 14 1.30 16.21 -5.67
N LEU A 15 0.43 17.03 -5.04
CA LEU A 15 -0.16 16.75 -3.72
C LEU A 15 -0.79 15.35 -3.54
N PRO A 16 -1.47 14.73 -4.54
CA PRO A 16 -2.00 13.38 -4.38
C PRO A 16 -0.93 12.28 -4.37
N LEU A 17 0.33 12.56 -4.75
CA LEU A 17 1.40 11.55 -4.69
C LEU A 17 1.88 11.28 -3.25
N VAL A 18 1.53 12.14 -2.28
CA VAL A 18 2.03 12.05 -0.89
C VAL A 18 1.11 11.20 0.00
N SER A 19 -0.01 10.68 -0.53
CA SER A 19 -1.01 9.97 0.29
C SER A 19 -1.67 8.80 -0.46
N SER A 20 -0.83 7.87 -0.93
CA SER A 20 -1.28 6.61 -1.54
C SER A 20 -0.69 5.40 -0.81
N GLU A 21 -1.55 4.49 -0.35
CA GLU A 21 -1.17 3.24 0.29
C GLU A 21 -0.88 2.19 -0.80
N ALA A 22 0.20 1.44 -0.62
CA ALA A 22 0.55 0.32 -1.49
C ALA A 22 0.39 -0.99 -0.72
N CYS A 23 -0.51 -1.86 -1.16
CA CYS A 23 -0.73 -3.18 -0.57
C CYS A 23 -0.25 -4.29 -1.50
N VAL A 24 0.67 -5.12 -1.01
CA VAL A 24 1.00 -6.41 -1.62
C VAL A 24 -0.12 -7.40 -1.31
N ALA A 25 -0.64 -8.09 -2.32
CA ALA A 25 -1.58 -9.19 -2.18
C ALA A 25 -0.92 -10.47 -2.68
N GLY A 26 -0.60 -11.39 -1.76
CA GLY A 26 0.00 -12.69 -2.06
C GLY A 26 -0.89 -13.83 -1.63
N GLY A 27 -1.02 -14.89 -2.43
CA GLY A 27 -1.84 -16.05 -2.08
C GLY A 27 -2.31 -16.84 -3.31
N PRO A 28 -3.35 -17.67 -3.16
CA PRO A 28 -3.96 -18.39 -4.28
C PRO A 28 -4.44 -17.44 -5.38
N SER A 29 -4.22 -17.81 -6.65
CA SER A 29 -4.48 -16.93 -7.80
C SER A 29 -5.93 -16.45 -7.90
N ALA A 30 -6.90 -17.26 -7.49
CA ALA A 30 -8.31 -16.88 -7.42
C ALA A 30 -8.55 -15.74 -6.42
N GLN A 31 -7.88 -15.78 -5.26
CA GLN A 31 -8.00 -14.76 -4.23
C GLN A 31 -7.25 -13.47 -4.61
N VAL A 32 -6.09 -13.60 -5.26
CA VAL A 32 -5.37 -12.45 -5.85
C VAL A 32 -6.21 -11.77 -6.92
N SER A 33 -6.95 -12.54 -7.73
CA SER A 33 -7.89 -12.00 -8.73
C SER A 33 -9.08 -11.28 -8.08
N PHE A 34 -9.57 -11.77 -6.94
CA PHE A 34 -10.59 -11.06 -6.17
C PHE A 34 -10.04 -9.73 -5.63
N ALA A 35 -8.83 -9.74 -5.06
CA ALA A 35 -8.17 -8.54 -4.57
C ALA A 35 -7.94 -7.50 -5.68
N LYS A 36 -7.68 -7.94 -6.92
CA LYS A 36 -7.64 -7.07 -8.10
C LYS A 36 -8.97 -6.35 -8.32
N GLY A 37 -10.10 -7.05 -8.18
CA GLY A 37 -11.43 -6.44 -8.23
C GLY A 37 -11.62 -5.38 -7.16
N CYS A 38 -11.23 -5.68 -5.91
CA CYS A 38 -11.23 -4.71 -4.81
C CYS A 38 -10.33 -3.49 -5.10
N CYS A 39 -9.18 -3.70 -5.72
CA CYS A 39 -8.27 -2.64 -6.11
C CYS A 39 -8.94 -1.63 -7.05
N PHE A 40 -9.49 -2.11 -8.16
CA PHE A 40 -10.14 -1.23 -9.14
C PHE A 40 -11.40 -0.57 -8.60
N ASN A 41 -12.18 -1.26 -7.76
CA ASN A 41 -13.36 -0.68 -7.12
C ASN A 41 -13.02 0.50 -6.19
N ASN A 42 -11.79 0.52 -5.65
CA ASN A 42 -11.27 1.58 -4.79
C ASN A 42 -10.32 2.53 -5.54
N SER A 43 -10.55 2.71 -6.85
CA SER A 43 -9.76 3.61 -7.70
C SER A 43 -8.25 3.35 -7.65
N GLY A 44 -7.86 2.10 -7.35
CA GLY A 44 -6.47 1.68 -7.27
C GLY A 44 -5.90 1.29 -8.62
N THR A 45 -4.58 1.38 -8.72
CA THR A 45 -3.79 0.85 -9.83
C THR A 45 -3.21 -0.50 -9.45
N TRP A 46 -3.35 -1.48 -10.35
CA TRP A 46 -2.93 -2.86 -10.12
C TRP A 46 -1.66 -3.19 -10.90
N TYR A 47 -0.66 -3.72 -10.19
CA TYR A 47 0.61 -4.16 -10.75
C TYR A 47 0.83 -5.64 -10.44
N GLN A 48 0.93 -6.48 -11.46
CA GLN A 48 1.03 -7.92 -11.29
C GLN A 48 2.12 -8.50 -12.19
N PHE A 49 3.06 -9.21 -11.56
CA PHE A 49 4.15 -9.91 -12.24
C PHE A 49 3.97 -11.43 -12.18
N TYR A 50 3.20 -11.93 -11.21
CA TYR A 50 2.93 -13.35 -10.99
C TYR A 50 1.45 -13.58 -10.71
N ASP A 51 0.92 -14.77 -11.03
CA ASP A 51 -0.50 -15.08 -10.79
C ASP A 51 -0.88 -15.11 -9.30
N GLN A 52 0.11 -15.39 -8.45
CA GLN A 52 -0.06 -15.57 -7.00
C GLN A 52 0.39 -14.35 -6.19
N GLN A 53 0.82 -13.26 -6.84
CA GLN A 53 1.30 -12.06 -6.16
C GLN A 53 1.14 -10.81 -7.02
N ALA A 54 0.62 -9.75 -6.40
CA ALA A 54 0.47 -8.45 -7.02
C ALA A 54 0.55 -7.30 -6.00
N ILE A 55 0.59 -6.07 -6.50
CA ILE A 55 0.59 -4.84 -5.73
C ILE A 55 -0.60 -3.99 -6.18
N CYS A 56 -1.40 -3.52 -5.23
CA CYS A 56 -2.43 -2.51 -5.45
C CYS A 56 -1.99 -1.19 -4.83
N ILE A 57 -2.00 -0.11 -5.60
CA ILE A 57 -1.71 1.25 -5.12
C ILE A 57 -2.98 2.08 -5.22
N PHE A 58 -3.44 2.66 -4.11
CA PHE A 58 -4.70 3.41 -4.07
C PHE A 58 -4.60 4.60 -3.11
N PRO A 59 -5.50 5.60 -3.20
CA PRO A 59 -5.52 6.74 -2.27
C PRO A 59 -5.73 6.30 -0.82
N ASP A 60 -5.00 6.86 0.15
CA ASP A 60 -5.08 6.46 1.57
C ASP A 60 -6.50 6.54 2.13
N VAL A 61 -7.29 7.52 1.68
CA VAL A 61 -8.70 7.70 2.10
C VAL A 61 -9.60 6.49 1.75
N LEU A 62 -9.15 5.63 0.83
CA LEU A 62 -9.86 4.41 0.42
C LEU A 62 -9.27 3.14 1.04
N ALA A 63 -8.24 3.23 1.89
CA ALA A 63 -7.58 2.08 2.49
C ALA A 63 -8.52 1.19 3.31
N SER A 64 -9.40 1.79 4.11
CA SER A 64 -10.40 1.04 4.88
C SER A 64 -11.38 0.30 3.98
N ALA A 65 -11.78 0.91 2.86
CA ALA A 65 -12.70 0.31 1.91
C ALA A 65 -12.04 -0.85 1.13
N TYR A 66 -10.77 -0.71 0.74
CA TYR A 66 -9.98 -1.80 0.17
C TYR A 66 -9.84 -2.96 1.15
N LYS A 67 -9.38 -2.71 2.39
CA LYS A 67 -9.18 -3.72 3.45
C LYS A 67 -10.49 -4.47 3.77
N THR A 68 -11.60 -3.75 3.83
CA THR A 68 -12.94 -4.35 4.02
C THR A 68 -13.31 -5.24 2.84
N CYS A 69 -13.05 -4.78 1.60
CA CYS A 69 -13.34 -5.56 0.41
C CYS A 69 -12.59 -6.89 0.37
N VAL A 70 -11.26 -6.87 0.58
CA VAL A 70 -10.47 -8.13 0.63
C VAL A 70 -10.83 -9.01 1.83
N GLY A 71 -11.34 -8.42 2.92
CA GLY A 71 -11.87 -9.15 4.07
C GLY A 71 -13.11 -9.99 3.80
N TYR A 72 -13.82 -9.77 2.68
CA TYR A 72 -14.97 -10.58 2.28
C TYR A 72 -14.60 -11.92 1.63
N ILE A 73 -13.31 -12.18 1.39
CA ILE A 73 -12.88 -13.48 0.84
C ILE A 73 -13.12 -14.56 1.92
N PRO A 74 -14.03 -15.52 1.69
CA PRO A 74 -14.27 -16.59 2.65
C PRO A 74 -13.04 -17.51 2.71
N PHE A 75 -12.65 -17.90 3.93
CA PHE A 75 -11.46 -18.74 4.17
C PHE A 75 -10.20 -18.19 3.47
N SER A 76 -9.98 -16.88 3.58
CA SER A 76 -8.87 -16.19 2.92
C SER A 76 -7.51 -16.75 3.33
N GLU A 77 -6.72 -17.13 2.33
CA GLU A 77 -5.28 -17.39 2.41
C GLU A 77 -4.49 -16.20 1.86
N LEU A 78 -5.18 -15.11 1.50
CA LEU A 78 -4.59 -13.91 0.96
C LEU A 78 -3.80 -13.20 2.06
N ASN A 79 -2.48 -13.20 1.94
CA ASN A 79 -1.60 -12.38 2.74
C ASN A 79 -1.54 -10.97 2.14
N THR A 80 -2.09 -10.00 2.88
CA THR A 80 -2.05 -8.59 2.48
C THR A 80 -1.14 -7.80 3.42
N VAL A 81 -0.14 -7.14 2.85
CA VAL A 81 0.78 -6.26 3.59
C VAL A 81 0.76 -4.90 2.94
N CYS A 82 0.42 -3.87 3.71
CA CYS A 82 0.22 -2.52 3.23
C CYS A 82 1.26 -1.56 3.78
N ILE A 83 1.80 -0.71 2.91
CA ILE A 83 2.72 0.37 3.22
C ILE A 83 1.96 1.69 3.02
N PRO A 84 1.71 2.47 4.07
CA PRO A 84 0.99 3.74 3.96
C PRO A 84 1.83 4.80 3.22
N GLY A 85 1.15 5.69 2.49
CA GLY A 85 1.80 6.68 1.62
C GLY A 85 2.62 7.74 2.36
N ASP A 86 2.27 8.02 3.61
CA ASP A 86 3.00 8.92 4.53
C ASP A 86 4.21 8.23 5.19
N GLY A 87 4.44 6.96 4.88
CA GLY A 87 5.43 6.11 5.54
C GLY A 87 5.01 5.59 6.92
N GLY A 88 3.88 6.04 7.47
CA GLY A 88 3.33 5.61 8.75
C GLY A 88 4.28 5.72 9.95
N VAL A 89 3.77 5.35 11.13
CA VAL A 89 4.56 5.31 12.38
C VAL A 89 5.60 4.17 12.42
N GLY A 90 5.67 3.34 11.37
CA GLY A 90 6.49 2.13 11.30
C GLY A 90 7.77 2.27 10.49
N LEU A 91 7.88 3.22 9.54
CA LEU A 91 9.09 3.37 8.72
C LEU A 91 10.20 4.18 9.38
N THR A 92 9.91 4.97 10.41
CA THR A 92 10.92 5.79 11.11
C THR A 92 12.00 4.99 11.85
N THR A 93 11.79 3.69 12.06
CA THR A 93 12.71 2.79 12.80
C THR A 93 13.11 1.54 12.03
N LEU A 94 12.85 1.46 10.72
CA LEU A 94 13.24 0.29 9.93
C LEU A 94 14.74 0.31 9.62
N THR A 95 15.43 -0.74 10.01
CA THR A 95 16.75 -1.06 9.45
C THR A 95 16.54 -1.81 8.15
N ALA A 96 16.86 -1.19 7.02
CA ALA A 96 16.89 -1.88 5.73
C ALA A 96 18.14 -2.77 5.68
N THR A 97 17.96 -4.07 5.47
CA THR A 97 19.08 -4.97 5.16
C THR A 97 19.05 -5.26 3.66
N GLU A 98 20.02 -4.73 2.92
CA GLU A 98 20.26 -5.14 1.54
C GLU A 98 20.95 -6.50 1.55
N THR A 99 20.39 -7.45 0.82
CA THR A 99 21.07 -8.71 0.50
C THR A 99 21.73 -8.56 -0.88
N GLU A 100 22.87 -9.22 -1.13
CA GLU A 100 23.63 -9.13 -2.39
C GLU A 100 22.81 -9.37 -3.68
N THR A 101 21.61 -9.94 -3.56
CA THR A 101 20.65 -10.15 -4.66
C THR A 101 19.75 -8.94 -4.97
N GLY A 102 19.92 -7.79 -4.29
CA GLY A 102 19.13 -6.58 -4.52
C GLY A 102 17.72 -6.60 -3.91
N ARG A 103 17.38 -7.63 -3.12
CA ARG A 103 16.14 -7.68 -2.34
C ARG A 103 16.31 -6.86 -1.05
N VAL A 104 15.49 -5.83 -0.90
CA VAL A 104 15.39 -5.04 0.34
C VAL A 104 14.26 -5.62 1.19
N THR A 105 14.59 -6.10 2.39
CA THR A 105 13.60 -6.59 3.35
C THR A 105 13.46 -5.59 4.49
N PHE A 106 12.25 -5.06 4.67
CA PHE A 106 11.91 -4.19 5.78
C PHE A 106 11.37 -5.04 6.93
N THR A 107 12.08 -5.09 8.05
CA THR A 107 11.62 -5.82 9.25
C THR A 107 11.21 -4.82 10.31
N ALA A 108 9.92 -4.75 10.62
CA ALA A 108 9.44 -3.89 11.70
C ALA A 108 9.98 -4.40 13.04
N VAL A 109 10.60 -3.51 13.82
CA VAL A 109 10.85 -3.78 15.24
C VAL A 109 9.49 -3.73 15.93
N ALA A 110 9.07 -4.83 16.56
CA ALA A 110 7.81 -4.87 17.30
C ALA A 110 7.76 -3.68 18.26
N ALA A 111 6.76 -2.81 18.10
CA ALA A 111 6.54 -1.71 19.01
C ALA A 111 6.31 -2.29 20.42
N ALA A 112 7.27 -2.09 21.32
CA ALA A 112 7.04 -2.34 22.73
C ALA A 112 5.86 -1.46 23.15
N GLY A 113 4.75 -2.10 23.52
CA GLY A 113 3.51 -1.42 23.84
C GLY A 113 3.74 -0.33 24.89
N VAL A 114 3.36 0.90 24.56
CA VAL A 114 3.14 1.93 25.56
C VAL A 114 1.79 1.59 26.21
N THR A 115 1.83 0.77 27.26
CA THR A 115 0.70 0.64 28.18
C THR A 115 0.63 1.93 28.99
N GLY A 116 -0.22 2.86 28.55
CA GLY A 116 -0.59 4.02 29.34
C GLY A 116 -1.56 3.62 30.46
N ALA A 117 -1.19 3.98 31.68
CA ALA A 117 -2.09 4.18 32.83
C ALA A 117 -1.64 5.46 33.53
#